data_AF-A0A949Q9U0-F1
#
_entry.id   AF-A0A949Q9U0-F1
#
_cell.length_a   1.000
_cell.length_b   1.000
_cell.length_c   1.000
_cell.angle_alpha   90.00
_cell.angle_beta   90.00
_cell.angle_gamma   90.00
#
_symmetry.space_group_name_H-M   'P 1'
#
loop_
_entity.id
_entity.type
_entity.pdbx_description
1 polymer ?
#
loop_
_entity_poly.entity_id
_entity_poly.type
_entity_poly.pdbx_seq_one_letter_code
_entity_poly.pdbx_strand_id
1 'polypeptide(L)'
;VYRMRCVEAWSMVIPWVGLPLSELVKRVEPTGNAKFVEFWSLADPEQMPYVRTSLLDWPYVEGLRLDEAMHPLSILAVGLYGEVLPNQNGAPLRLVVPWKYGFKSAKSIVKIRFVAQQPATAWVKAAPREYGFYSNVNPDVEHPRWSQANERRIGEFLKRKTLPFNGYAEQVASLYSGMDLRKNF
;
A
#
# COMPACT_ATOMS: atom_id res chain seq x y z
N VAL A 1 -14.25 -7.21 2.98
CA VAL A 1 -13.94 -6.35 4.16
C VAL A 1 -12.50 -6.59 4.56
N TYR A 2 -11.65 -5.56 4.63
CA TYR A 2 -10.23 -5.71 4.97
C TYR A 2 -9.81 -4.91 6.20
N ARG A 3 -8.75 -5.37 6.86
CA ARG A 3 -7.99 -4.54 7.81
C ARG A 3 -7.10 -3.59 7.02
N MET A 4 -6.98 -2.35 7.50
CA MET A 4 -6.02 -1.36 7.00
C MET A 4 -5.18 -0.90 8.17
N ARG A 5 -3.85 -0.91 8.01
CA ARG A 5 -2.89 -0.58 9.05
C ARG A 5 -1.95 0.51 8.55
N CYS A 6 -2.04 1.72 9.09
CA CYS A 6 -1.08 2.78 8.81
C CYS A 6 0.23 2.50 9.54
N VAL A 7 1.39 2.86 8.98
CA VAL A 7 2.70 2.70 9.65
C VAL A 7 2.79 3.41 11.00
N GLU A 8 1.99 4.44 11.22
CA GLU A 8 1.88 5.27 12.42
C GLU A 8 1.18 4.57 13.62
N ALA A 9 1.17 3.24 13.64
CA ALA A 9 0.59 2.43 14.72
C ALA A 9 -0.92 2.61 14.96
N TRP A 10 -1.70 2.94 13.92
CA TRP A 10 -3.16 2.90 13.96
C TRP A 10 -3.75 2.05 12.84
N SER A 11 -4.96 1.51 13.07
CA SER A 11 -5.63 0.61 12.14
C SER A 11 -7.14 0.85 12.03
N MET A 12 -7.74 0.33 10.97
CA MET A 12 -9.18 0.35 10.71
C MET A 12 -9.63 -0.97 10.08
N VAL A 13 -10.93 -1.25 10.12
CA VAL A 13 -11.58 -2.30 9.33
C VAL A 13 -12.51 -1.61 8.34
N ILE A 14 -12.32 -1.86 7.05
CA ILE A 14 -12.97 -1.11 5.97
C ILE A 14 -13.62 -2.09 4.98
N PRO A 15 -14.93 -1.96 4.73
CA PRO A 15 -15.63 -2.68 3.66
C PRO A 15 -15.39 -1.99 2.32
N TRP A 16 -14.22 -2.24 1.73
CA TRP A 16 -13.89 -1.76 0.39
C TRP A 16 -14.77 -2.37 -0.70
N VAL A 17 -15.01 -1.59 -1.75
CA VAL A 17 -15.65 -2.00 -3.01
C VAL A 17 -14.65 -1.77 -4.14
N GLY A 18 -14.41 -2.79 -4.95
CA GLY A 18 -13.36 -2.74 -5.97
C GLY A 18 -13.23 -4.03 -6.77
N LEU A 19 -12.21 -4.06 -7.63
CA LEU A 19 -11.90 -5.20 -8.49
C LEU A 19 -10.51 -5.75 -8.13
N PRO A 20 -10.27 -7.08 -8.25
CA PRO A 20 -8.93 -7.62 -8.10
C PRO A 20 -7.97 -6.97 -9.09
N LEU A 21 -6.81 -6.51 -8.61
CA LEU A 21 -5.79 -5.89 -9.47
C LEU A 21 -5.30 -6.89 -10.54
N SER A 22 -5.26 -8.17 -10.21
CA SER A 22 -4.87 -9.25 -11.13
C SER A 22 -5.74 -9.31 -12.39
N GLU A 23 -7.03 -8.94 -12.32
CA GLU A 23 -7.90 -8.91 -13.50
C GLU A 23 -7.52 -7.79 -14.47
N LEU A 24 -7.05 -6.64 -13.96
CA LEU A 24 -6.48 -5.60 -14.82
C LEU A 24 -5.18 -6.09 -15.46
N VAL A 25 -4.28 -6.68 -14.67
CA VAL A 25 -2.98 -7.16 -15.16
C VAL A 25 -3.14 -8.21 -16.25
N LYS A 26 -4.07 -9.16 -16.10
CA LYS A 26 -4.38 -10.16 -17.13
C LYS A 26 -4.89 -9.54 -18.44
N ARG A 27 -5.72 -8.50 -18.35
CA ARG A 27 -6.31 -7.85 -19.54
C ARG A 27 -5.30 -7.03 -20.36
N VAL A 28 -4.30 -6.46 -19.70
CA VAL A 28 -3.29 -5.61 -20.35
C VAL A 28 -2.06 -6.37 -20.81
N GLU A 29 -1.98 -7.67 -20.46
CA GLU A 29 -0.96 -8.63 -20.93
C GLU A 29 0.47 -8.03 -20.92
N PRO A 30 1.03 -7.70 -19.74
CA PRO A 30 2.35 -7.08 -19.66
C PRO A 30 3.42 -7.98 -20.29
N THR A 31 4.41 -7.35 -20.92
CA THR A 31 5.53 -8.04 -21.55
C THR A 31 6.30 -8.91 -20.54
N GLY A 32 6.89 -10.02 -21.00
CA GLY A 32 7.54 -11.00 -20.12
C GLY A 32 8.74 -10.51 -19.30
N ASN A 33 9.24 -9.30 -19.56
CA ASN A 33 10.30 -8.66 -18.77
C ASN A 33 9.78 -7.84 -17.58
N ALA A 34 8.46 -7.63 -17.44
CA ALA A 34 7.88 -6.91 -16.32
C ALA A 34 8.05 -7.70 -15.00
N LYS A 35 8.59 -7.04 -13.98
CA LYS A 35 8.79 -7.63 -12.64
C LYS A 35 8.08 -6.85 -11.54
N PHE A 36 7.72 -5.60 -11.81
CA PHE A 36 7.06 -4.69 -10.88
C PHE A 36 5.96 -3.90 -11.59
N VAL A 37 5.07 -3.35 -10.78
CA VAL A 37 4.00 -2.43 -11.20
C VAL A 37 4.17 -1.12 -10.44
N GLU A 38 4.26 0.00 -11.15
CA GLU A 38 4.24 1.35 -10.60
C GLU A 38 2.81 1.92 -10.63
N PHE A 39 2.45 2.66 -9.60
CA PHE A 39 1.19 3.39 -9.48
C PHE A 39 1.50 4.86 -9.24
N TRP A 40 0.96 5.72 -10.11
CA TRP A 40 1.19 7.15 -10.08
C TRP A 40 -0.10 7.85 -9.72
N SER A 41 -0.08 8.61 -8.62
CA SER A 41 -1.18 9.47 -8.21
C SER A 41 -1.24 10.75 -9.04
N LEU A 42 -2.44 11.34 -9.14
CA LEU A 42 -2.59 12.72 -9.61
C LEU A 42 -1.75 13.66 -8.73
N ALA A 43 -1.08 14.61 -9.38
CA ALA A 43 -0.42 15.73 -8.73
C ALA A 43 -0.83 16.99 -9.47
N ASP A 44 -1.88 17.64 -8.97
CA ASP A 44 -2.46 18.83 -9.57
C ASP A 44 -2.40 19.98 -8.57
N PRO A 45 -1.46 20.94 -8.74
CA PRO A 45 -1.32 22.06 -7.81
C PRO A 45 -2.57 22.94 -7.69
N GLU A 46 -3.45 23.00 -8.69
CA GLU A 46 -4.63 23.86 -8.65
C GLU A 46 -5.67 23.37 -7.63
N GLN A 47 -5.87 22.06 -7.53
CA GLN A 47 -6.84 21.44 -6.60
C GLN A 47 -6.20 20.68 -5.43
N MET A 48 -4.89 20.39 -5.48
CA MET A 48 -4.13 19.70 -4.42
C MET A 48 -3.05 20.65 -3.85
N PRO A 49 -3.40 21.55 -2.93
CA PRO A 49 -2.50 22.61 -2.47
C PRO A 49 -1.18 22.06 -1.87
N TYR A 50 -1.23 20.87 -1.25
CA TYR A 50 -0.07 20.26 -0.61
C TYR A 50 0.94 19.62 -1.57
N VAL A 51 0.61 19.45 -2.86
CA VAL A 51 1.57 19.02 -3.90
C VAL A 51 2.66 20.07 -4.12
N ARG A 52 2.43 21.33 -3.73
CA ARG A 52 3.47 22.37 -3.77
C ARG A 52 4.49 22.28 -2.63
N THR A 53 4.23 21.44 -1.61
CA THR A 53 5.13 21.29 -0.47
C THR A 53 6.24 20.30 -0.77
N SER A 54 7.45 20.53 -0.25
CA SER A 54 8.61 19.64 -0.42
C SER A 54 8.59 18.40 0.50
N LEU A 55 7.43 18.06 1.09
CA LEU A 55 7.31 16.92 1.99
C LEU A 55 7.61 15.59 1.28
N LEU A 56 7.20 15.46 0.03
CA LEU A 56 7.47 14.33 -0.83
C LEU A 56 7.92 14.84 -2.20
N ASP A 57 8.67 14.00 -2.92
CA ASP A 57 8.96 14.22 -4.33
C ASP A 57 7.75 13.80 -5.18
N TRP A 58 6.87 14.77 -5.46
CA TRP A 58 5.61 14.61 -6.19
C TRP A 58 5.82 14.37 -7.70
N PRO A 59 4.94 13.61 -8.38
CA PRO A 59 3.72 12.96 -7.87
C PRO A 59 3.99 11.82 -6.90
N TYR A 60 2.96 11.43 -6.13
CA TYR A 60 3.06 10.25 -5.27
C TYR A 60 3.17 8.99 -6.15
N VAL A 61 4.32 8.35 -6.11
CA VAL A 61 4.59 7.10 -6.84
C VAL A 61 4.75 5.97 -5.84
N GLU A 62 4.06 4.86 -6.10
CA GLU A 62 4.19 3.62 -5.36
C GLU A 62 4.41 2.43 -6.27
N GLY A 63 4.74 1.29 -5.69
CA GLY A 63 4.97 0.09 -6.48
C GLY A 63 4.81 -1.22 -5.73
N LEU A 64 4.55 -2.27 -6.50
CA LEU A 64 4.45 -3.66 -6.05
C LEU A 64 5.30 -4.55 -6.95
N ARG A 65 5.78 -5.67 -6.41
CA ARG A 65 6.27 -6.77 -7.24
C ARG A 65 5.08 -7.37 -8.00
N LEU A 66 5.33 -7.91 -9.20
CA LEU A 66 4.24 -8.34 -10.09
C LEU A 66 3.39 -9.46 -9.47
N ASP A 67 3.99 -10.39 -8.73
CA ASP A 67 3.28 -11.44 -7.99
C ASP A 67 2.40 -10.87 -6.85
N GLU A 68 2.84 -9.82 -6.14
CA GLU A 68 2.02 -9.10 -5.17
C GLU A 68 0.82 -8.39 -5.82
N ALA A 69 1.03 -7.82 -7.01
CA ALA A 69 -0.04 -7.21 -7.81
C ALA A 69 -1.04 -8.26 -8.32
N MET A 70 -0.56 -9.47 -8.61
CA MET A 70 -1.37 -10.61 -9.03
C MET A 70 -2.11 -11.32 -7.88
N HIS A 71 -1.73 -11.05 -6.63
CA HIS A 71 -2.34 -11.69 -5.47
C HIS A 71 -3.83 -11.27 -5.31
N PRO A 72 -4.76 -12.21 -5.04
CA PRO A 72 -6.19 -11.92 -4.99
C PRO A 72 -6.62 -10.93 -3.88
N LEU A 73 -5.79 -10.71 -2.86
CA LEU A 73 -6.05 -9.70 -1.84
C LEU A 73 -5.73 -8.26 -2.30
N SER A 74 -4.92 -8.08 -3.35
CA SER A 74 -4.63 -6.77 -3.94
C SER A 74 -5.80 -6.32 -4.82
N ILE A 75 -6.41 -5.20 -4.48
CA ILE A 75 -7.57 -4.68 -5.23
C ILE A 75 -7.36 -3.22 -5.66
N LEU A 76 -8.02 -2.86 -6.74
CA LEU A 76 -8.30 -1.49 -7.11
C LEU A 76 -9.68 -1.12 -6.56
N ALA A 77 -9.70 -0.31 -5.51
CA ALA A 77 -10.90 0.17 -4.86
C ALA A 77 -11.47 1.41 -5.59
N VAL A 78 -12.79 1.38 -5.78
CA VAL A 78 -13.61 2.47 -6.34
C VAL A 78 -14.69 2.94 -5.35
N GLY A 79 -14.81 2.27 -4.21
CA GLY A 79 -15.79 2.59 -3.17
C GLY A 79 -15.45 2.02 -1.80
N LEU A 80 -16.22 2.43 -0.80
CA LEU A 80 -16.20 1.90 0.57
C LEU A 80 -17.58 2.07 1.21
N TYR A 81 -17.96 1.15 2.10
CA TYR A 81 -19.27 1.14 2.77
C TYR A 81 -20.48 1.19 1.81
N GLY A 82 -20.36 0.57 0.63
CA GLY A 82 -21.42 0.53 -0.37
C GLY A 82 -21.50 1.78 -1.27
N GLU A 83 -20.71 2.82 -0.97
CA GLU A 83 -20.72 4.10 -1.66
C GLU A 83 -19.49 4.30 -2.54
N VAL A 84 -19.58 5.23 -3.50
CA VAL A 84 -18.43 5.69 -4.28
C VAL A 84 -17.35 6.28 -3.37
N LEU A 85 -16.08 6.11 -3.76
CA LEU A 85 -14.95 6.52 -2.93
C LEU A 85 -14.99 8.05 -2.69
N PRO A 86 -14.95 8.52 -1.43
CA PRO A 86 -14.80 9.95 -1.17
C PRO A 86 -13.40 10.47 -1.56
N ASN A 87 -13.29 11.77 -1.88
CA ASN A 87 -12.03 12.39 -2.30
C ASN A 87 -10.89 12.18 -1.28
N GLN A 88 -11.17 12.33 0.02
CA GLN A 88 -10.18 12.11 1.09
C GLN A 88 -9.64 10.68 1.15
N ASN A 89 -10.41 9.72 0.62
CA ASN A 89 -10.03 8.32 0.55
C ASN A 89 -9.29 7.97 -0.74
N GLY A 90 -9.13 8.90 -1.69
CA GLY A 90 -8.34 8.72 -2.91
C GLY A 90 -9.16 8.41 -4.14
N ALA A 91 -10.36 8.99 -4.25
CA ALA A 91 -11.21 8.89 -5.44
C ALA A 91 -10.48 9.31 -6.74
N PRO A 92 -10.93 8.81 -7.90
CA PRO A 92 -11.96 7.78 -8.09
C PRO A 92 -11.40 6.35 -7.96
N LEU A 93 -10.08 6.19 -7.95
CA LEU A 93 -9.40 4.90 -8.00
C LEU A 93 -8.23 4.86 -7.02
N ARG A 94 -8.20 3.84 -6.16
CA ARG A 94 -7.18 3.64 -5.15
C ARG A 94 -6.68 2.20 -5.12
N LEU A 95 -5.38 2.00 -4.93
CA LEU A 95 -4.80 0.70 -4.62
C LEU A 95 -5.07 0.34 -3.14
N VAL A 96 -5.41 -0.92 -2.87
CA VAL A 96 -5.53 -1.48 -1.52
C VAL A 96 -4.77 -2.79 -1.44
N VAL A 97 -3.81 -2.87 -0.51
CA VAL A 97 -2.97 -4.05 -0.24
C VAL A 97 -2.99 -4.36 1.25
N PRO A 98 -3.89 -5.23 1.73
CA PRO A 98 -4.29 -5.23 3.14
C PRO A 98 -3.23 -5.77 4.11
N TRP A 99 -2.22 -6.50 3.61
CA TRP A 99 -1.14 -7.03 4.44
C TRP A 99 0.08 -6.09 4.57
N LYS A 100 0.07 -4.96 3.86
CA LYS A 100 1.13 -3.94 3.87
C LYS A 100 0.70 -2.71 4.66
N TYR A 101 1.68 -1.88 5.04
CA TYR A 101 1.38 -0.58 5.64
C TYR A 101 0.64 0.34 4.67
N GLY A 102 -0.19 1.21 5.22
CA GLY A 102 -1.16 2.00 4.47
C GLY A 102 -0.59 2.92 3.39
N PHE A 103 0.69 3.31 3.50
CA PHE A 103 1.33 4.13 2.47
C PHE A 103 1.50 3.39 1.13
N LYS A 104 1.64 2.05 1.16
CA LYS A 104 1.67 1.23 -0.06
C LYS A 104 0.37 1.29 -0.88
N SER A 105 -0.73 1.75 -0.26
CA SER A 105 -2.07 1.83 -0.86
C SER A 105 -2.31 3.21 -1.48
N ALA A 106 -1.67 3.45 -2.64
CA ALA A 106 -1.68 4.71 -3.39
C ALA A 106 -3.09 5.20 -3.74
N LYS A 107 -3.29 6.52 -3.64
CA LYS A 107 -4.59 7.20 -3.85
C LYS A 107 -4.66 7.86 -5.23
N SER A 108 -5.87 8.06 -5.76
CA SER A 108 -6.13 8.89 -6.95
C SER A 108 -5.22 8.53 -8.13
N ILE A 109 -5.18 7.24 -8.47
CA ILE A 109 -4.26 6.68 -9.46
C ILE A 109 -4.67 7.15 -10.85
N VAL A 110 -3.72 7.75 -11.58
CA VAL A 110 -3.90 8.23 -12.97
C VAL A 110 -3.03 7.49 -13.98
N LYS A 111 -2.00 6.76 -13.52
CA LYS A 111 -1.12 5.97 -14.39
C LYS A 111 -0.62 4.72 -13.68
N ILE A 112 -0.62 3.61 -14.41
CA ILE A 112 -0.07 2.31 -13.99
C ILE A 112 0.99 1.91 -15.03
N ARG A 113 2.20 1.54 -14.58
CA ARG A 113 3.29 1.11 -15.48
C ARG A 113 3.83 -0.25 -15.05
N PHE A 114 4.09 -1.12 -16.01
CA PHE A 114 4.79 -2.38 -15.79
C PHE A 114 6.27 -2.17 -16.10
N VAL A 115 7.14 -2.45 -15.13
CA VAL A 115 8.57 -2.13 -15.21
C VAL A 115 9.44 -3.32 -14.82
N ALA A 116 10.64 -3.39 -15.39
CA ALA A 116 11.57 -4.49 -15.16
C ALA A 116 12.40 -4.34 -13.88
N GLN A 117 12.57 -3.11 -13.39
CA GLN A 117 13.40 -2.78 -12.22
C GLN A 117 12.51 -2.28 -11.08
N GLN A 118 12.95 -2.49 -9.84
CA GLN A 118 12.21 -2.05 -8.66
C GLN A 118 12.12 -0.51 -8.65
N PRO A 119 10.91 0.08 -8.61
CA PRO A 119 10.77 1.53 -8.64
C PRO A 119 11.08 2.15 -7.28
N ALA A 120 11.55 3.40 -7.29
CA ALA A 120 11.72 4.20 -6.08
C ALA A 120 10.37 4.82 -5.67
N THR A 121 9.84 4.42 -4.51
CA THR A 121 8.52 4.86 -4.04
C THR A 121 8.61 6.13 -3.19
N ALA A 122 7.50 6.87 -3.07
CA ALA A 122 7.47 8.21 -2.48
C ALA A 122 8.11 8.26 -1.07
N TRP A 123 7.73 7.35 -0.18
CA TRP A 123 8.27 7.32 1.19
C TRP A 123 9.69 6.75 1.27
N VAL A 124 10.07 5.82 0.39
CA VAL A 124 11.46 5.35 0.28
C VAL A 124 12.37 6.49 -0.16
N LYS A 125 11.93 7.33 -1.12
CA LYS A 125 12.67 8.53 -1.54
C LYS A 125 12.78 9.55 -0.41
N ALA A 126 11.69 9.78 0.33
CA ALA A 126 11.64 10.81 1.37
C ALA A 126 12.45 10.43 2.62
N ALA A 127 12.42 9.17 3.05
CA ALA A 127 13.13 8.69 4.22
C ALA A 127 13.52 7.20 4.08
N PRO A 128 14.60 6.90 3.33
CA PRO A 128 15.01 5.53 3.02
C PRO A 128 15.46 4.71 4.25
N ARG A 129 15.71 5.37 5.39
CA ARG A 129 16.04 4.71 6.66
C ARG A 129 14.80 4.27 7.46
N GLU A 130 13.62 4.76 7.08
CA GLU A 130 12.35 4.54 7.80
C GLU A 130 11.38 3.64 7.04
N TYR A 131 11.43 3.67 5.71
CA TYR A 131 10.48 2.99 4.84
C TYR A 131 11.21 2.20 3.76
N GLY A 132 10.88 0.93 3.61
CA GLY A 132 11.35 0.08 2.53
C GLY A 132 10.33 -0.12 1.43
N PHE A 133 10.70 -0.97 0.47
CA PHE A 133 9.85 -1.23 -0.69
C PHE A 133 8.68 -2.17 -0.35
N TYR A 134 8.93 -3.24 0.41
CA TYR A 134 7.91 -4.26 0.65
C TYR A 134 6.92 -3.85 1.72
N SER A 135 7.41 -3.37 2.87
CA SER A 135 6.60 -2.76 3.93
C SER A 135 5.38 -3.59 4.32
N ASN A 136 5.63 -4.90 4.44
CA ASN A 136 4.69 -5.84 5.02
C ASN A 136 4.49 -5.49 6.49
N VAL A 137 3.25 -5.56 6.98
CA VAL A 137 2.98 -5.32 8.40
C VAL A 137 3.68 -6.39 9.23
N ASN A 138 4.66 -5.98 10.05
CA ASN A 138 5.45 -6.90 10.85
C ASN A 138 5.59 -6.35 12.29
N PRO A 139 5.01 -7.00 13.30
CA PRO A 139 5.12 -6.55 14.70
C PRO A 139 6.54 -6.62 15.25
N ASP A 140 7.41 -7.47 14.68
CA ASP A 140 8.76 -7.75 15.17
C ASP A 140 9.82 -6.83 14.55
N VAL A 141 9.41 -5.93 13.65
CA VAL A 141 10.29 -4.92 13.03
C VAL A 141 9.76 -3.54 13.38
N GLU A 142 10.54 -2.83 14.18
CA GLU A 142 10.17 -1.50 14.64
C GLU A 142 10.43 -0.45 13.57
N HIS A 143 9.62 0.61 13.60
CA HIS A 143 9.96 1.83 12.89
C HIS A 143 11.05 2.56 13.70
N PRO A 144 12.01 3.27 13.09
CA PRO A 144 13.12 3.92 13.83
C PRO A 144 12.70 4.84 14.97
N ARG A 145 11.47 5.36 14.91
CA ARG A 145 10.89 6.30 15.89
C ARG A 145 9.84 5.69 16.83
N TRP A 146 9.33 4.49 16.56
CA TRP A 146 8.32 3.84 17.41
C TRP A 146 8.18 2.34 17.16
N SER A 147 7.76 1.62 18.19
CA SER A 147 7.47 0.18 18.09
C SER A 147 6.25 -0.10 17.20
N GLN A 148 6.31 -1.18 16.41
CA GLN A 148 5.20 -1.69 15.61
C GLN A 148 4.42 -2.82 16.29
N ALA A 149 4.84 -3.25 17.48
CA ALA A 149 4.25 -4.41 18.18
C ALA A 149 2.76 -4.24 18.52
N ASN A 150 2.30 -3.00 18.71
CA ASN A 150 0.91 -2.68 19.02
C ASN A 150 0.34 -1.63 18.08
N GLU A 151 -0.98 -1.64 17.92
CA GLU A 151 -1.73 -0.67 17.12
C GLU A 151 -2.96 -0.15 17.87
N ARG A 152 -3.39 1.05 17.50
CA ARG A 152 -4.64 1.68 17.90
C ARG A 152 -5.67 1.48 16.80
N ARG A 153 -6.65 0.60 17.00
CA ARG A 153 -7.80 0.55 16.08
C ARG A 153 -8.67 1.79 16.30
N ILE A 154 -8.94 2.55 15.25
CA ILE A 154 -9.83 3.72 15.33
C ILE A 154 -11.21 3.25 15.82
N GLY A 155 -11.74 3.94 16.84
CA GLY A 155 -12.94 3.55 17.58
C GLY A 155 -12.68 2.79 18.88
N GLU A 156 -11.42 2.45 19.21
CA GLU A 156 -11.07 1.72 20.45
C GLU A 156 -10.22 2.53 21.44
N PHE A 157 -10.57 2.42 22.72
CA PHE A 157 -9.84 3.06 23.83
C PHE A 157 -8.52 2.39 24.22
N LEU A 158 -8.35 1.08 23.99
CA LEU A 158 -7.10 0.35 24.29
C LEU A 158 -6.36 -0.11 23.03
N LYS A 159 -5.01 -0.12 23.12
CA LYS A 159 -4.18 -0.64 22.02
C LYS A 159 -4.32 -2.16 21.98
N ARG A 160 -4.04 -2.75 20.82
CA ARG A 160 -4.05 -4.19 20.58
C ARG A 160 -2.75 -4.62 19.92
N LYS A 161 -2.43 -5.91 20.00
CA LYS A 161 -1.26 -6.46 19.30
C LYS A 161 -1.44 -6.34 17.78
N THR A 162 -0.39 -5.88 17.11
CA THR A 162 -0.30 -5.93 15.65
C THR A 162 -0.13 -7.39 15.23
N LEU A 163 -0.83 -7.81 14.17
CA LEU A 163 -0.70 -9.17 13.63
C LEU A 163 0.32 -9.21 12.48
N PRO A 164 1.12 -10.28 12.34
CA PRO A 164 1.96 -10.50 11.17
C PRO A 164 1.13 -10.45 9.88
N PHE A 165 1.65 -9.76 8.86
CA PHE A 165 0.94 -9.51 7.60
C PHE A 165 -0.47 -8.94 7.81
N ASN A 166 -0.67 -8.16 8.87
CA ASN A 166 -1.95 -7.59 9.29
C ASN A 166 -3.07 -8.65 9.48
N GLY A 167 -2.71 -9.89 9.79
CA GLY A 167 -3.65 -11.01 9.94
C GLY A 167 -3.90 -11.81 8.66
N TYR A 168 -3.11 -11.60 7.61
CA TYR A 168 -3.21 -12.32 6.34
C TYR A 168 -2.05 -13.29 6.09
N ALA A 169 -1.33 -13.69 7.15
CA ALA A 169 -0.10 -14.47 7.03
C ALA A 169 -0.29 -15.80 6.29
N GLU A 170 -1.37 -16.54 6.57
CA GLU A 170 -1.68 -17.81 5.90
C GLU A 170 -1.85 -17.66 4.39
N GLN A 171 -2.31 -16.49 3.92
CA GLN A 171 -2.55 -16.22 2.51
C GLN A 171 -1.30 -15.69 1.79
N VAL A 172 -0.47 -14.88 2.46
CA VAL A 172 0.58 -14.11 1.78
C VAL A 172 2.01 -14.46 2.16
N ALA A 173 2.25 -15.20 3.25
CA ALA A 173 3.61 -15.45 3.73
C ALA A 173 4.47 -16.21 2.70
N SER A 174 3.86 -17.08 1.89
CA SER A 174 4.54 -17.83 0.83
C SER A 174 5.20 -16.91 -0.22
N LEU A 175 4.62 -15.75 -0.52
CA LEU A 175 5.20 -14.75 -1.45
C LEU A 175 6.57 -14.24 -1.01
N TYR A 176 6.90 -14.38 0.29
CA TYR A 176 8.11 -13.83 0.88
C TYR A 176 9.06 -14.90 1.41
N SER A 177 8.84 -16.17 1.03
CA SER A 177 9.70 -17.27 1.47
C SER A 177 11.14 -17.07 1.02
N GLY A 178 12.08 -17.22 1.97
CA GLY A 178 13.51 -17.00 1.71
C GLY A 178 13.97 -15.54 1.73
N MET A 179 13.06 -14.58 1.95
CA MET A 179 13.43 -13.16 2.09
C MET A 179 13.72 -12.79 3.54
N ASP A 180 14.73 -11.94 3.74
CA ASP A 180 14.94 -11.24 5.01
C ASP A 180 13.92 -10.09 5.13
N LEU A 181 12.84 -10.33 5.87
CA LEU A 181 11.76 -9.37 6.08
C LEU A 181 12.16 -8.19 6.99
N ARG A 182 13.29 -8.26 7.69
CA ARG A 182 13.81 -7.13 8.48
C ARG A 182 14.56 -6.14 7.61
N LYS A 183 15.37 -6.64 6.66
CA LYS A 183 16.09 -5.80 5.69
C LYS A 183 15.20 -5.14 4.65
N ASN A 184 13.99 -5.67 4.46
CA ASN A 184 13.03 -5.27 3.43
C ASN A 184 11.79 -4.55 3.98
N PHE A 185 11.84 -4.13 5.25
CA PHE A 185 10.79 -3.36 5.93
C PHE A 185 10.58 -1.98 5.30
#